data_AF-A0AAV2J3I2-F1
#
_entry.id   AF-A0AAV2J3I2-F1
#
_cell.length_a   1.000
_cell.length_b   1.000
_cell.length_c   1.000
_cell.angle_alpha   90.00
_cell.angle_beta   90.00
_cell.angle_gamma   90.00
#
_symmetry.space_group_name_H-M   'P 1'
#
loop_
_entity.id
_entity.type
_entity.pdbx_description
1 polymer ?
#
loop_
_entity_poly.entity_id
_entity_poly.type
_entity_poly.pdbx_seq_one_letter_code
_entity_poly.pdbx_strand_id
1 'polypeptide(L)'
;MSALGVVLRMFALGVVLQMSALGVVLRMFALGVVLQMSALGVVLRMFALGVVLRMFALGVVLQMSALGVVLRMFALGVVLRMFALGVVLQMSALGVVLRMFALGVVLQMENYESFVESEKHDSVVTLRTDKCGRPLLETPEDLYSILQQKKKQQRQRAEKKREGEVTVVPYFVDEEDFFEACEEQTLSVIQRYLQIKGDVNVRDQFGRSALHRAALRGHSDVVCFLLQNGADVTATDKLDSTCLHAAARGGNPEVIEKLLQQGADMSALDKLNSTPLHVSVRAGHQSCTELLIQSGASVNSQDKEGDSPLHDAVRLNRIQMIHLLLKNGAEKEVSNQEGLCPLELVVEWQSEIRVLLQQKSVP
;
A
#
# COMPACT_ATOMS: atom_id res chain seq x y z
N MET A 1 20.50 42.48 6.92
CA MET A 1 21.26 41.24 7.19
C MET A 1 21.04 40.89 8.65
N SER A 2 20.35 39.79 8.95
CA SER A 2 20.35 39.24 10.30
C SER A 2 21.46 38.18 10.39
N ALA A 3 21.91 37.84 11.58
CA ALA A 3 22.93 36.81 11.84
C ALA A 3 22.55 35.40 11.30
N LEU A 4 21.34 35.23 10.75
CA LEU A 4 20.77 33.99 10.24
C LEU A 4 20.69 33.93 8.70
N GLY A 5 21.03 35.01 7.97
CA GLY A 5 21.06 35.02 6.51
C GLY A 5 20.46 36.25 5.81
N VAL A 6 20.42 36.19 4.48
CA VAL A 6 19.80 37.19 3.59
C VAL A 6 18.48 36.63 3.05
N VAL A 7 17.39 37.36 3.20
CA VAL A 7 16.08 37.01 2.61
C VAL A 7 15.68 38.08 1.61
N LEU A 8 15.51 37.70 0.35
CA LEU A 8 15.01 38.55 -0.74
C LEU A 8 13.59 38.12 -1.10
N ARG A 9 12.64 39.06 -1.07
CA ARG A 9 11.24 38.84 -1.45
C ARG A 9 10.90 39.69 -2.67
N MET A 10 10.54 39.05 -3.78
CA MET A 10 10.03 39.72 -4.97
C MET A 10 8.53 39.45 -5.07
N PHE A 11 7.75 40.33 -4.45
CA PHE A 11 6.30 40.16 -4.28
C PHE A 11 5.53 40.05 -5.61
N ALA A 12 5.95 40.76 -6.66
CA ALA A 12 5.30 40.73 -7.97
C ALA A 12 5.37 39.36 -8.68
N LEU A 13 6.35 38.52 -8.34
CA LEU A 13 6.54 37.20 -8.96
C LEU A 13 6.25 36.03 -8.00
N GLY A 14 5.85 36.33 -6.75
CA GLY A 14 5.68 35.30 -5.71
C GLY A 14 6.96 34.51 -5.44
N VAL A 15 8.13 35.16 -5.56
CA VAL A 15 9.44 34.54 -5.37
C VAL A 15 10.05 34.95 -4.04
N VAL A 16 10.46 33.96 -3.25
CA VAL A 16 11.18 34.15 -1.98
C VAL A 16 12.50 33.39 -2.04
N LEU A 17 13.60 34.12 -1.93
CA LEU A 17 14.96 33.58 -1.88
C LEU A 17 15.53 33.81 -0.48
N GLN A 18 16.00 32.74 0.16
CA GLN A 18 16.63 32.78 1.47
C GLN A 18 18.02 32.15 1.38
N MET A 19 19.04 32.91 1.72
CA MET A 19 20.44 32.47 1.78
C MET A 19 20.89 32.44 3.23
N SER A 20 21.52 31.35 3.66
CA SER A 20 22.06 31.15 5.01
C SER A 20 23.39 30.40 4.94
N ALA A 21 24.11 30.29 6.05
CA ALA A 21 25.33 29.47 6.12
C ALA A 21 25.09 27.99 5.79
N LEU A 22 23.86 27.50 5.98
CA LEU A 22 23.47 26.11 5.71
C LEU A 22 23.06 25.87 4.24
N GLY A 23 22.89 26.94 3.46
CA GLY A 23 22.50 26.84 2.05
C GLY A 23 21.47 27.88 1.60
N VAL A 24 20.94 27.65 0.40
CA VAL A 24 20.01 28.54 -0.31
C VAL A 24 18.67 27.84 -0.50
N VAL A 25 17.57 28.53 -0.17
CA VAL A 25 16.20 28.08 -0.42
C VAL A 25 15.49 29.09 -1.31
N LEU A 26 15.04 28.65 -2.47
CA LEU A 26 14.22 29.41 -3.40
C LEU A 26 12.81 28.82 -3.42
N ARG A 27 11.80 29.65 -3.20
CA ARG A 27 10.37 29.29 -3.31
C ARG A 27 9.73 30.18 -4.37
N MET A 28 9.11 29.56 -5.38
CA MET A 28 8.32 30.23 -6.40
C MET A 28 6.87 29.77 -6.26
N PHE A 29 6.05 30.55 -5.54
CA PHE A 29 4.70 30.15 -5.15
C PHE A 29 3.77 29.96 -6.36
N ALA A 30 3.87 30.83 -7.38
CA ALA A 30 3.03 30.75 -8.58
C ALA A 30 3.25 29.46 -9.40
N LEU A 31 4.48 28.93 -9.39
CA LEU A 31 4.83 27.70 -10.12
C LEU A 31 4.82 26.45 -9.23
N GLY A 32 4.55 26.61 -7.92
CA GLY A 32 4.66 25.51 -6.96
C GLY A 32 6.05 24.89 -6.91
N VAL A 33 7.12 25.69 -7.07
CA VAL A 33 8.50 25.22 -7.11
C VAL A 33 9.22 25.57 -5.83
N VAL A 34 9.91 24.58 -5.23
CA VAL A 34 10.82 24.77 -4.10
C VAL A 34 12.16 24.14 -4.44
N LEU A 35 13.19 24.96 -4.46
CA LEU A 35 14.58 24.55 -4.69
C LEU A 35 15.40 24.83 -3.43
N GLN A 36 16.07 23.81 -2.92
CA GLN A 36 16.94 23.90 -1.75
C GLN A 36 18.32 23.39 -2.13
N MET A 37 19.33 24.23 -1.97
CA MET A 37 20.74 23.89 -2.17
C MET A 37 21.45 23.94 -0.83
N SER A 38 22.25 22.93 -0.52
CA SER A 38 23.06 22.84 0.70
C SER A 38 24.36 22.12 0.41
N ALA A 39 25.28 22.08 1.38
CA ALA A 39 26.52 21.31 1.27
C ALA A 39 26.27 19.79 1.04
N LEU A 40 25.12 19.27 1.49
CA LEU A 40 24.76 17.87 1.33
C LEU A 40 24.20 17.57 -0.07
N GLY A 41 23.70 18.57 -0.79
CA GLY A 41 23.07 18.37 -2.08
C GLY A 41 21.98 19.39 -2.44
N VAL A 42 21.31 19.12 -3.55
CA VAL A 42 20.23 19.92 -4.14
C VAL A 42 18.93 19.14 -4.11
N VAL A 43 17.86 19.74 -3.60
CA VAL A 43 16.50 19.20 -3.64
C VAL A 43 15.59 20.17 -4.38
N LEU A 44 14.99 19.70 -5.47
CA LEU A 44 13.99 20.42 -6.24
C LEU A 44 12.65 19.70 -6.11
N ARG A 45 11.60 20.43 -5.74
CA ARG A 45 10.21 19.97 -5.69
C ARG A 45 9.38 20.85 -6.61
N MET A 46 8.65 20.24 -7.54
CA MET A 46 7.66 20.91 -8.38
C MET A 46 6.30 20.28 -8.11
N PHE A 47 5.49 20.92 -7.27
CA PHE A 47 4.23 20.36 -6.78
C PHE A 47 3.20 20.14 -7.91
N ALA A 48 3.11 21.08 -8.87
CA ALA A 48 2.15 20.97 -9.98
C ALA A 48 2.41 19.77 -10.90
N LEU A 49 3.67 19.40 -11.09
CA LEU A 49 4.06 18.26 -11.93
C LEU A 49 4.32 16.98 -11.10
N GLY A 50 4.20 17.06 -9.77
CA GLY A 50 4.50 15.95 -8.88
C GLY A 50 5.95 15.46 -8.99
N VAL A 51 6.89 16.35 -9.31
CA VAL A 51 8.31 16.05 -9.53
C VAL A 51 9.13 16.34 -8.29
N VAL A 52 9.94 15.37 -7.87
CA VAL A 52 10.93 15.53 -6.81
C VAL A 52 12.28 15.06 -7.33
N LEU A 53 13.24 15.98 -7.43
CA LEU A 53 14.63 15.69 -7.77
C LEU A 53 15.48 15.91 -6.52
N ARG A 54 16.33 14.95 -6.20
CA ARG A 54 17.32 15.03 -5.11
C ARG A 54 18.68 14.65 -5.67
N MET A 55 19.63 15.56 -5.64
CA MET A 55 21.03 15.34 -6.00
C MET A 55 21.85 15.39 -4.73
N PHE A 56 22.60 14.34 -4.42
CA PHE A 56 23.52 14.28 -3.29
C PHE A 56 24.88 13.76 -3.79
N ALA A 57 25.91 13.82 -2.95
CA ALA A 57 27.27 13.41 -3.34
C ALA A 57 27.35 11.97 -3.91
N LEU A 58 26.48 11.07 -3.45
CA LEU A 58 26.48 9.66 -3.83
C LEU A 58 25.60 9.34 -5.06
N GLY A 59 24.78 10.28 -5.53
CA GLY A 59 23.87 10.02 -6.64
C GLY A 59 22.71 11.00 -6.79
N VAL A 60 21.85 10.68 -7.77
CA VAL A 60 20.67 11.46 -8.14
C VAL A 60 19.43 10.58 -8.06
N VAL A 61 18.39 11.08 -7.38
CA VAL A 61 17.07 10.45 -7.35
C VAL A 61 16.05 11.41 -7.94
N LEU A 62 15.36 10.97 -8.99
CA LEU A 62 14.27 11.70 -9.64
C LEU A 62 12.98 10.88 -9.53
N GLN A 63 11.93 11.49 -9.02
CA GLN A 63 10.59 10.91 -8.93
C GLN A 63 9.61 11.82 -9.65
N MET A 64 8.80 11.26 -10.53
CA MET A 64 7.71 11.93 -11.23
C MET A 64 6.42 11.14 -10.96
N SER A 65 5.64 11.57 -9.97
CA SER A 65 4.44 10.86 -9.52
C SER A 65 3.35 10.77 -10.60
N ALA A 66 3.14 11.84 -11.37
CA ALA A 66 2.15 11.86 -12.45
C ALA A 66 2.44 10.84 -13.57
N LEU A 67 3.72 10.52 -13.81
CA LEU A 67 4.14 9.55 -14.83
C LEU A 67 4.47 8.17 -14.22
N GLY A 68 4.40 8.02 -12.90
CA GLY A 68 4.84 6.82 -12.20
C GLY A 68 6.32 6.49 -12.47
N VAL A 69 7.19 7.49 -12.61
CA VAL A 69 8.61 7.29 -12.93
C VAL A 69 9.47 7.50 -11.69
N VAL A 70 10.37 6.55 -11.41
CA VAL A 70 11.42 6.68 -10.39
C VAL A 70 12.75 6.31 -11.01
N LEU A 71 13.65 7.28 -11.10
CA LEU A 71 15.03 7.12 -11.55
C LEU A 71 15.97 7.29 -10.36
N ARG A 72 16.89 6.35 -10.17
CA ARG A 72 17.97 6.41 -9.18
C ARG A 72 19.29 6.17 -9.89
N MET A 73 20.18 7.15 -9.89
CA MET A 73 21.53 7.06 -10.42
C MET A 73 22.51 7.09 -9.25
N PHE A 74 23.29 6.04 -9.06
CA PHE A 74 24.35 5.96 -8.07
C PHE A 74 25.66 5.55 -8.73
N ALA A 75 26.78 5.68 -8.02
CA ALA A 75 28.10 5.31 -8.53
C ALA A 75 28.19 3.85 -9.07
N LEU A 76 27.37 2.94 -8.53
CA LEU A 76 27.35 1.52 -8.89
C LEU A 76 26.37 1.17 -10.02
N GLY A 77 25.53 2.12 -10.46
CA GLY A 77 24.54 1.85 -11.49
C GLY A 77 23.34 2.79 -11.51
N VAL A 78 22.47 2.58 -12.51
CA VAL A 78 21.24 3.33 -12.74
C VAL A 78 20.05 2.38 -12.66
N VAL A 79 19.05 2.74 -11.87
CA VAL A 79 17.77 2.02 -11.79
C VAL A 79 16.65 2.96 -12.21
N LEU A 80 15.94 2.61 -13.27
CA LEU A 80 14.76 3.30 -13.75
C LEU A 80 13.53 2.38 -13.60
N ARG A 81 12.51 2.86 -12.91
CA ARG A 81 11.20 2.21 -12.79
C ARG A 81 10.14 3.10 -13.42
N MET A 82 9.32 2.53 -14.30
CA MET A 82 8.16 3.16 -14.90
C MET A 82 6.93 2.31 -14.58
N PHE A 83 6.20 2.68 -13.52
CA PHE A 83 5.08 1.89 -12.99
C PHE A 83 3.93 1.76 -14.00
N ALA A 84 3.61 2.82 -14.74
CA ALA A 84 2.53 2.80 -15.73
C ALA A 84 2.77 1.85 -16.91
N LEU A 85 4.03 1.62 -17.28
CA LEU A 85 4.41 0.72 -18.37
C LEU A 85 4.85 -0.67 -17.87
N GLY A 86 4.92 -0.88 -16.55
CA GLY A 86 5.47 -2.10 -15.97
C GLY A 86 6.92 -2.35 -16.38
N VAL A 87 7.72 -1.30 -16.55
CA VAL A 87 9.12 -1.41 -17.02
C VAL A 87 10.08 -1.13 -15.89
N VAL A 88 11.05 -2.02 -15.69
CA VAL A 88 12.18 -1.84 -14.78
C VAL A 88 13.46 -2.03 -15.58
N LEU A 89 14.25 -0.97 -15.69
CA LEU A 89 15.58 -0.98 -16.31
C LEU A 89 16.62 -0.78 -15.21
N GLN A 90 17.57 -1.71 -15.13
CA GLN A 90 18.69 -1.65 -14.20
C GLN A 90 19.99 -1.80 -14.97
N MET A 91 20.82 -0.76 -14.93
CA MET A 91 22.17 -0.75 -15.48
C MET A 91 23.16 -0.77 -14.33
N SER A 92 24.17 -1.64 -14.39
CA SER A 92 25.25 -1.71 -13.42
C SER A 92 26.56 -2.05 -14.13
N ALA A 93 27.69 -1.99 -13.41
CA ALA A 93 28.97 -2.43 -13.94
C ALA A 93 28.98 -3.91 -14.42
N LEU A 94 28.03 -4.72 -13.93
CA LEU A 94 27.90 -6.14 -14.26
C LEU A 94 27.02 -6.41 -15.50
N GLY A 95 26.34 -5.38 -16.05
CA GLY A 95 25.46 -5.53 -17.20
C GLY A 95 24.14 -4.77 -17.07
N VAL A 96 23.29 -4.93 -18.09
CA VAL A 96 21.99 -4.27 -18.22
C VAL A 96 20.86 -5.29 -18.14
N VAL A 97 19.93 -5.08 -17.20
CA VAL A 97 18.74 -5.90 -17.00
C VAL A 97 17.50 -5.06 -17.30
N LEU A 98 16.71 -5.48 -18.28
CA LEU A 98 15.43 -4.88 -18.62
C LEU A 98 14.30 -5.90 -18.36
N ARG A 99 13.34 -5.52 -17.51
CA ARG A 99 12.15 -6.30 -17.21
C ARG A 99 10.91 -5.55 -17.67
N MET A 100 10.09 -6.15 -18.53
CA MET A 100 8.82 -5.60 -18.98
C MET A 100 7.69 -6.54 -18.54
N PHE A 101 7.00 -6.18 -17.45
CA PHE A 101 5.97 -7.02 -16.83
C PHE A 101 4.71 -7.16 -17.69
N ALA A 102 4.38 -6.18 -18.53
CA ALA A 102 3.19 -6.21 -19.38
C ALA A 102 3.30 -7.20 -20.56
N LEU A 103 4.51 -7.59 -20.98
CA LEU A 103 4.74 -8.48 -22.13
C LEU A 103 5.36 -9.83 -21.72
N GLY A 104 5.63 -10.06 -20.43
CA GLY A 104 6.28 -11.29 -19.95
C GLY A 104 7.73 -11.47 -20.42
N VAL A 105 8.35 -10.41 -20.96
CA VAL A 105 9.72 -10.46 -21.53
C VAL A 105 10.72 -9.93 -20.50
N VAL A 106 11.74 -10.74 -20.20
CA VAL A 106 12.92 -10.33 -19.44
C VAL A 106 14.13 -10.41 -20.37
N LEU A 107 14.75 -9.27 -20.66
CA LEU A 107 15.97 -9.17 -21.46
C LEU A 107 17.14 -8.86 -20.51
N GLN A 108 18.10 -9.76 -20.45
CA GLN A 108 19.33 -9.59 -19.69
C GLN A 108 20.50 -9.58 -20.68
N MET A 109 21.19 -8.44 -20.75
CA MET A 109 22.37 -8.24 -21.59
C MET A 109 23.57 -8.12 -20.64
N GLU A 110 24.34 -9.18 -20.51
CA GLU A 110 25.67 -9.15 -19.90
C GLU A 110 26.70 -8.81 -20.98
N ASN A 111 27.77 -8.10 -20.62
CA ASN A 111 28.66 -7.42 -21.56
C ASN A 111 29.14 -8.29 -22.75
N TYR A 112 29.09 -7.66 -23.93
CA TYR A 112 29.75 -8.06 -25.17
C TYR A 112 31.28 -8.08 -24.98
N GLU A 113 31.87 -9.25 -24.75
CA GLU A 113 33.16 -9.59 -25.35
C GLU A 113 33.13 -11.05 -25.85
N SER A 114 33.31 -11.18 -27.16
CA SER A 114 33.54 -12.42 -27.92
C SER A 114 32.46 -13.51 -27.88
N PHE A 115 31.62 -13.49 -28.91
CA PHE A 115 30.95 -14.68 -29.42
C PHE A 115 31.99 -15.51 -30.22
N VAL A 116 32.41 -16.70 -29.74
CA VAL A 116 32.66 -17.94 -30.52
C VAL A 116 32.74 -19.12 -29.54
N GLU A 117 31.83 -20.08 -29.73
CA GLU A 117 31.83 -21.50 -29.31
C GLU A 117 31.76 -21.92 -27.82
N SER A 118 30.92 -22.95 -27.64
CA SER A 118 30.97 -23.99 -26.61
C SER A 118 30.34 -23.70 -25.24
N GLU A 119 29.05 -24.04 -25.11
CA GLU A 119 28.51 -24.57 -23.86
C GLU A 119 29.34 -25.78 -23.38
N LYS A 120 29.96 -25.67 -22.20
CA LYS A 120 30.48 -26.74 -21.30
C LYS A 120 31.28 -26.05 -20.17
N HIS A 121 31.23 -26.37 -18.88
CA HIS A 121 30.79 -27.52 -18.10
C HIS A 121 30.63 -27.07 -16.63
N ASP A 122 29.61 -27.56 -15.91
CA ASP A 122 29.79 -27.95 -14.49
C ASP A 122 28.86 -29.10 -14.08
N SER A 123 28.74 -30.06 -15.00
CA SER A 123 28.13 -31.37 -14.79
C SER A 123 29.09 -32.43 -15.32
N VAL A 124 30.17 -32.68 -14.59
CA VAL A 124 30.99 -33.88 -14.82
C VAL A 124 30.41 -34.98 -13.94
N VAL A 125 29.59 -35.84 -14.54
CA VAL A 125 29.27 -37.16 -13.99
C VAL A 125 30.40 -38.09 -14.42
N THR A 126 31.19 -38.56 -13.46
CA THR A 126 32.22 -39.57 -13.74
C THR A 126 31.52 -40.93 -13.91
N LEU A 127 31.20 -41.28 -15.16
CA LEU A 127 30.66 -42.60 -15.47
C LEU A 127 31.77 -43.64 -15.32
N ARG A 128 31.49 -44.75 -14.63
CA ARG A 128 32.40 -45.90 -14.60
C ARG A 128 32.49 -46.48 -16.00
N THR A 129 33.70 -46.58 -16.51
CA THR A 129 33.99 -47.23 -17.78
C THR A 129 34.54 -48.63 -17.54
N ASP A 130 34.31 -49.53 -18.50
CA ASP A 130 35.05 -50.79 -18.55
C ASP A 130 36.54 -50.53 -18.86
N LYS A 131 37.37 -51.58 -18.80
CA LYS A 131 38.81 -51.47 -19.11
C LYS A 131 39.12 -51.03 -20.55
N CYS A 132 38.11 -50.92 -21.42
CA CYS A 132 38.22 -50.48 -22.81
C CYS A 132 37.62 -49.08 -23.03
N GLY A 133 37.25 -48.36 -21.97
CA GLY A 133 36.75 -47.00 -22.05
C GLY A 133 35.29 -46.87 -22.49
N ARG A 134 34.52 -47.97 -22.51
CA ARG A 134 33.08 -47.90 -22.80
C ARG A 134 32.29 -47.60 -21.52
N PRO A 135 31.35 -46.65 -21.55
CA PRO A 135 30.52 -46.34 -20.39
C PRO A 135 29.66 -47.56 -20.03
N LEU A 136 29.72 -48.02 -18.79
CA LEU A 136 28.70 -48.95 -18.28
C LEU A 136 27.38 -48.18 -18.25
N LEU A 137 26.43 -48.56 -19.09
CA LEU A 137 25.10 -47.94 -19.13
C LEU A 137 24.40 -48.20 -17.78
N GLU A 138 24.40 -47.21 -16.89
CA GLU A 138 23.41 -47.11 -15.82
C GLU A 138 22.09 -46.64 -16.46
N THR A 139 20.99 -47.32 -16.16
CA THR A 139 19.68 -47.06 -16.75
C THR A 139 19.23 -45.61 -16.49
N PRO A 140 18.47 -44.97 -17.41
CA PRO A 140 18.05 -43.57 -17.27
C PRO A 140 17.33 -43.22 -15.96
N GLU A 141 16.68 -44.20 -15.33
CA GLU A 141 15.96 -44.07 -14.06
C GLU A 141 16.92 -43.85 -12.86
N ASP A 142 18.13 -44.43 -12.90
CA ASP A 142 19.15 -44.27 -11.86
C ASP A 142 19.82 -42.89 -11.94
N LEU A 143 20.02 -42.38 -13.16
CA LEU A 143 20.61 -41.06 -13.36
C LEU A 143 19.67 -39.94 -12.86
N TYR A 144 18.36 -40.11 -13.05
CA TYR A 144 17.35 -39.14 -12.60
C TYR A 144 17.27 -39.07 -11.07
N SER A 145 17.29 -40.22 -10.39
CA SER A 145 17.26 -40.28 -8.92
C SER A 145 18.54 -39.69 -8.29
N ILE A 146 19.70 -39.93 -8.88
CA ILE A 146 20.99 -39.33 -8.47
C ILE A 146 20.98 -37.80 -8.63
N LEU A 147 20.43 -37.28 -9.73
CA LEU A 147 20.31 -35.84 -9.97
C LEU A 147 19.37 -35.16 -8.96
N GLN A 148 18.25 -35.80 -8.63
CA GLN A 148 17.31 -35.28 -7.62
C GLN A 148 17.95 -35.25 -6.22
N GLN A 149 18.73 -36.27 -5.87
CA GLN A 149 19.42 -36.33 -4.58
C GLN A 149 20.52 -35.27 -4.46
N LYS A 150 21.28 -35.01 -5.53
CA LYS A 150 22.28 -33.93 -5.57
C LYS A 150 21.66 -32.54 -5.52
N LYS A 151 20.52 -32.31 -6.20
CA LYS A 151 19.75 -31.06 -6.09
C LYS A 151 19.25 -30.81 -4.67
N LYS A 152 18.77 -31.85 -3.99
CA LYS A 152 18.31 -31.76 -2.60
C LYS A 152 19.45 -31.42 -1.63
N GLN A 153 20.64 -32.03 -1.79
CA GLN A 153 21.82 -31.69 -0.98
C GLN A 153 22.34 -30.27 -1.25
N GLN A 154 22.28 -29.78 -2.50
CA GLN A 154 22.63 -28.39 -2.80
C GLN A 154 21.67 -27.39 -2.16
N ARG A 155 20.36 -27.67 -2.16
CA ARG A 155 19.36 -26.83 -1.47
C ARG A 155 19.63 -26.77 0.04
N GLN A 156 19.89 -27.91 0.68
CA GLN A 156 20.21 -27.96 2.12
C GLN A 156 21.52 -27.26 2.47
N ARG A 157 22.53 -27.28 1.58
CA ARG A 157 23.79 -26.53 1.74
C ARG A 157 23.61 -25.03 1.53
N ALA A 158 22.74 -24.62 0.61
CA ALA A 158 22.38 -23.22 0.38
C ALA A 158 21.56 -22.65 1.55
N GLU A 159 20.65 -23.44 2.13
CA GLU A 159 19.90 -23.10 3.35
C GLU A 159 20.83 -22.94 4.55
N LYS A 160 21.77 -23.89 4.78
CA LYS A 160 22.80 -23.75 5.83
C LYS A 160 23.74 -22.56 5.64
N LYS A 161 24.06 -22.18 4.40
CA LYS A 161 24.84 -20.96 4.11
C LYS A 161 24.03 -19.69 4.41
N ARG A 162 22.71 -19.68 4.14
CA ARG A 162 21.81 -18.58 4.50
C ARG A 162 21.60 -18.45 6.01
N GLU A 163 21.65 -19.54 6.76
CA GLU A 163 21.62 -19.52 8.23
C GLU A 163 22.94 -19.00 8.85
N GLY A 164 24.08 -19.16 8.16
CA GLY A 164 25.40 -18.72 8.63
C GLY A 164 25.82 -17.31 8.20
N GLU A 165 25.16 -16.72 7.21
CA GLU A 165 25.49 -15.41 6.64
C GLU A 165 24.34 -14.41 6.86
N VAL A 166 23.96 -14.22 8.13
CA VAL A 166 23.11 -13.09 8.52
C VAL A 166 24.03 -11.91 8.80
N THR A 167 24.37 -11.15 7.77
CA THR A 167 24.93 -9.81 7.94
C THR A 167 23.81 -8.92 8.50
N VAL A 168 23.73 -8.83 9.83
CA VAL A 168 22.76 -7.97 10.52
C VAL A 168 23.18 -6.51 10.29
N VAL A 169 22.78 -5.93 9.16
CA VAL A 169 22.80 -4.47 8.99
C VAL A 169 21.65 -3.96 9.86
N PRO A 170 21.88 -3.14 10.88
CA PRO A 170 20.80 -2.62 11.71
C PRO A 170 20.06 -1.56 10.88
N TYR A 171 19.08 -2.00 10.07
CA TYR A 171 18.01 -1.10 9.65
C TYR A 171 17.34 -0.62 10.93
N PHE A 172 17.52 0.66 11.25
CA PHE A 172 16.65 1.32 12.21
C PHE A 172 15.24 1.18 11.65
N VAL A 173 14.38 0.41 12.32
CA VAL A 173 12.96 0.37 11.98
C VAL A 173 12.31 1.43 12.86
N ASP A 174 12.08 2.60 12.29
CA ASP A 174 11.31 3.62 12.98
C ASP A 174 9.81 3.28 12.99
N GLU A 175 8.99 4.07 13.68
CA GLU A 175 7.54 3.78 13.76
C GLU A 175 6.87 4.01 12.40
N GLU A 176 7.40 4.90 11.56
CA GLU A 176 6.84 5.17 10.24
C GLU A 176 7.12 3.99 9.28
N ASP A 177 8.32 3.40 9.33
CA ASP A 177 8.66 2.17 8.60
C ASP A 177 7.72 1.02 9.00
N PHE A 178 7.32 0.96 10.28
CA PHE A 178 6.37 -0.05 10.76
C PHE A 178 4.97 0.17 10.18
N PHE A 179 4.49 1.42 10.16
CA PHE A 179 3.21 1.76 9.55
C PHE A 179 3.20 1.54 8.04
N GLU A 180 4.27 1.93 7.32
CA GLU A 180 4.43 1.68 5.89
C GLU A 180 4.45 0.18 5.59
N ALA A 181 5.19 -0.61 6.39
CA ALA A 181 5.20 -2.06 6.26
C ALA A 181 3.79 -2.69 6.44
N CYS A 182 2.98 -2.13 7.35
CA CYS A 182 1.58 -2.55 7.52
C CYS A 182 0.68 -2.16 6.34
N GLU A 183 1.02 -1.11 5.57
CA GLU A 183 0.31 -0.69 4.36
C GLU A 183 0.79 -1.39 3.08
N GLU A 184 2.02 -1.87 3.05
CA GLU A 184 2.66 -2.57 1.93
C GLU A 184 2.64 -4.09 2.06
N GLN A 185 2.13 -4.61 3.18
CA GLN A 185 2.04 -6.04 3.46
C GLN A 185 3.41 -6.73 3.68
N THR A 186 4.40 -5.97 4.18
CA THR A 186 5.77 -6.47 4.40
C THR A 186 5.90 -7.11 5.78
N LEU A 187 5.43 -8.35 5.93
CA LEU A 187 5.43 -9.09 7.23
C LEU A 187 6.81 -9.19 7.89
N SER A 188 7.89 -9.28 7.12
CA SER A 188 9.25 -9.38 7.67
C SER A 188 9.66 -8.13 8.45
N VAL A 189 9.29 -6.93 7.99
CA VAL A 189 9.57 -5.67 8.68
C VAL A 189 8.69 -5.53 9.92
N ILE A 190 7.40 -5.89 9.82
CA ILE A 190 6.45 -5.90 10.94
C ILE A 190 6.96 -6.83 12.06
N GLN A 191 7.35 -8.06 11.72
CA GLN A 191 7.93 -9.02 12.66
C GLN A 191 9.21 -8.48 13.31
N ARG A 192 10.10 -7.88 12.51
CA ARG A 192 11.36 -7.33 13.01
C ARG A 192 11.12 -6.16 13.98
N TYR A 193 10.16 -5.29 13.67
CA TYR A 193 9.78 -4.18 14.53
C TYR A 193 9.27 -4.69 15.89
N LEU A 194 8.30 -5.61 15.89
CA LEU A 194 7.72 -6.16 17.11
C LEU A 194 8.75 -6.91 17.96
N GLN A 195 9.73 -7.58 17.35
CA GLN A 195 10.85 -8.20 18.08
C GLN A 195 11.76 -7.20 18.80
N ILE A 196 11.97 -6.00 18.23
CA ILE A 196 12.90 -5.00 18.79
C ILE A 196 12.18 -4.07 19.77
N LYS A 197 11.02 -3.54 19.40
CA LYS A 197 10.32 -2.48 20.13
C LYS A 197 9.10 -2.96 20.93
N GLY A 198 8.54 -4.14 20.59
CA GLY A 198 7.53 -4.83 21.39
C GLY A 198 6.11 -4.26 21.35
N ASP A 199 5.92 -2.96 21.10
CA ASP A 199 4.59 -2.36 21.14
C ASP A 199 3.89 -2.37 19.77
N VAL A 200 2.86 -3.22 19.64
CA VAL A 200 1.99 -3.31 18.46
C VAL A 200 0.93 -2.20 18.41
N ASN A 201 0.67 -1.53 19.54
CA ASN A 201 -0.39 -0.54 19.71
C ASN A 201 0.10 0.91 19.57
N VAL A 202 1.30 1.10 19.01
CA VAL A 202 1.81 2.42 18.62
C VAL A 202 0.83 3.14 17.69
N ARG A 203 0.79 4.47 17.81
CA ARG A 203 -0.16 5.33 17.10
C ARG A 203 0.57 6.40 16.32
N ASP A 204 0.13 6.62 15.08
CA ASP A 204 0.69 7.66 14.23
C ASP A 204 0.23 9.07 14.64
N GLN A 205 0.69 10.10 13.93
CA GLN A 205 0.32 11.50 14.18
C GLN A 205 -1.19 11.79 14.07
N PHE A 206 -2.00 10.90 13.48
CA PHE A 206 -3.46 10.99 13.38
C PHE A 206 -4.17 10.11 14.42
N GLY A 207 -3.42 9.48 15.32
CA GLY A 207 -3.93 8.58 16.35
C GLY A 207 -4.24 7.17 15.85
N ARG A 208 -3.93 6.85 14.58
CA ARG A 208 -4.22 5.56 13.95
C ARG A 208 -3.20 4.52 14.39
N SER A 209 -3.67 3.36 14.81
CA SER A 209 -2.79 2.20 15.05
C SER A 209 -2.38 1.50 13.76
N ALA A 210 -1.42 0.58 13.84
CA ALA A 210 -1.04 -0.27 12.71
C ALA A 210 -2.24 -1.08 12.17
N LEU A 211 -3.12 -1.51 13.08
CA LEU A 211 -4.34 -2.23 12.75
C LEU A 211 -5.29 -1.36 11.90
N HIS A 212 -5.40 -0.05 12.16
CA HIS A 212 -6.21 0.84 11.32
C HIS A 212 -5.69 0.91 9.88
N ARG A 213 -4.37 1.03 9.71
CA ARG A 213 -3.74 1.15 8.38
C ARG A 213 -3.85 -0.15 7.59
N ALA A 214 -3.57 -1.29 8.23
CA ALA A 214 -3.75 -2.60 7.62
C ALA A 214 -5.22 -2.85 7.26
N ALA A 215 -6.16 -2.46 8.14
CA ALA A 215 -7.58 -2.64 7.91
C ALA A 215 -8.12 -1.79 6.75
N LEU A 216 -7.66 -0.54 6.64
CA LEU A 216 -7.98 0.34 5.51
C LEU A 216 -7.49 -0.21 4.17
N ARG A 217 -6.34 -0.90 4.17
CA ARG A 217 -5.72 -1.45 2.95
C ARG A 217 -6.18 -2.86 2.58
N GLY A 218 -6.91 -3.53 3.47
CA GLY A 218 -7.45 -4.86 3.20
C GLY A 218 -6.45 -5.99 3.40
N HIS A 219 -5.35 -5.73 4.11
CA HIS A 219 -4.28 -6.69 4.30
C HIS A 219 -4.62 -7.70 5.39
N SER A 220 -5.51 -8.64 5.08
CA SER A 220 -6.05 -9.65 6.01
C SER A 220 -4.97 -10.41 6.78
N ASP A 221 -3.89 -10.83 6.11
CA ASP A 221 -2.76 -11.52 6.76
C ASP A 221 -2.07 -10.65 7.81
N VAL A 222 -1.88 -9.36 7.53
CA VAL A 222 -1.28 -8.40 8.46
C VAL A 222 -2.24 -8.13 9.61
N VAL A 223 -3.53 -7.96 9.33
CA VAL A 223 -4.57 -7.79 10.35
C VAL A 223 -4.56 -8.97 11.32
N CYS A 224 -4.58 -10.20 10.80
CA CYS A 224 -4.50 -11.42 11.61
C CYS A 224 -3.22 -11.46 12.44
N PHE A 225 -2.08 -11.13 11.84
CA PHE A 225 -0.79 -11.12 12.53
C PHE A 225 -0.76 -10.08 13.66
N LEU A 226 -1.23 -8.86 13.42
CA LEU A 226 -1.29 -7.80 14.43
C LEU A 226 -2.21 -8.18 15.60
N LEU A 227 -3.40 -8.73 15.31
CA LEU A 227 -4.35 -9.19 16.33
C LEU A 227 -3.77 -10.33 17.18
N GLN A 228 -3.08 -11.30 16.55
CA GLN A 228 -2.38 -12.38 17.27
C GLN A 228 -1.26 -11.88 18.17
N ASN A 229 -0.68 -10.71 17.87
CA ASN A 229 0.34 -10.06 18.69
C ASN A 229 -0.24 -9.02 19.68
N GLY A 230 -1.56 -9.02 19.90
CA GLY A 230 -2.20 -8.17 20.92
C GLY A 230 -2.58 -6.77 20.46
N ALA A 231 -2.78 -6.56 19.15
CA ALA A 231 -3.33 -5.31 18.66
C ALA A 231 -4.73 -5.05 19.23
N ASP A 232 -4.95 -3.85 19.74
CA ASP A 232 -6.22 -3.41 20.31
C ASP A 232 -7.25 -3.17 19.20
N VAL A 233 -8.22 -4.08 19.11
CA VAL A 233 -9.34 -4.00 18.17
C VAL A 233 -10.29 -2.82 18.46
N THR A 234 -10.30 -2.33 19.70
CA THR A 234 -11.15 -1.23 20.17
C THR A 234 -10.50 0.14 20.02
N ALA A 235 -9.25 0.20 19.60
CA ALA A 235 -8.54 1.44 19.39
C ALA A 235 -9.28 2.35 18.39
N THR A 236 -9.36 3.63 18.73
CA THR A 236 -9.94 4.69 17.89
C THR A 236 -8.88 5.69 17.45
N ASP A 237 -8.98 6.27 16.26
CA ASP A 237 -8.13 7.38 15.84
C ASP A 237 -8.60 8.76 16.39
N LYS A 238 -7.98 9.87 15.97
CA LYS A 238 -8.38 11.23 16.43
C LYS A 238 -9.78 11.69 15.97
N LEU A 239 -10.42 10.93 15.09
CA LEU A 239 -11.80 11.13 14.64
C LEU A 239 -12.74 10.11 15.31
N ASP A 240 -12.31 9.47 16.38
CA ASP A 240 -13.03 8.41 17.08
C ASP A 240 -13.36 7.19 16.18
N SER A 241 -12.73 7.11 15.00
CA SER A 241 -12.94 6.03 14.03
C SER A 241 -12.19 4.79 14.48
N THR A 242 -12.88 3.65 14.60
CA THR A 242 -12.29 2.34 14.91
C THR A 242 -11.64 1.67 13.70
N CYS A 243 -10.95 0.55 13.92
CA CYS A 243 -10.44 -0.30 12.83
C CYS A 243 -11.57 -0.84 11.92
N LEU A 244 -12.78 -1.04 12.47
CA LEU A 244 -13.93 -1.50 11.71
C LEU A 244 -14.45 -0.41 10.75
N HIS A 245 -14.45 0.86 11.17
CA HIS A 245 -14.70 1.99 10.28
C HIS A 245 -13.65 2.09 9.17
N ALA A 246 -12.37 1.86 9.48
CA ALA A 246 -11.31 1.87 8.48
C ALA A 246 -11.49 0.76 7.43
N ALA A 247 -11.83 -0.46 7.85
CA ALA A 247 -12.13 -1.57 6.95
C ALA A 247 -13.36 -1.30 6.06
N ALA A 248 -14.43 -0.75 6.65
CA ALA A 248 -15.64 -0.33 5.95
C ALA A 248 -15.37 0.76 4.91
N ARG A 249 -14.50 1.73 5.24
CA ARG A 249 -14.05 2.80 4.33
C ARG A 249 -13.19 2.29 3.19
N GLY A 250 -12.35 1.29 3.47
CA GLY A 250 -11.44 0.68 2.49
C GLY A 250 -12.11 -0.35 1.57
N GLY A 251 -13.33 -0.80 1.91
CA GLY A 251 -14.06 -1.79 1.12
C GLY A 251 -13.55 -3.21 1.31
N ASN A 252 -13.10 -3.55 2.52
CA ASN A 252 -12.41 -4.81 2.82
C ASN A 252 -13.28 -5.77 3.65
N PRO A 253 -14.18 -6.56 3.04
CA PRO A 253 -15.12 -7.42 3.76
C PRO A 253 -14.42 -8.52 4.56
N GLU A 254 -13.34 -9.10 4.05
CA GLU A 254 -12.58 -10.13 4.77
C GLU A 254 -11.99 -9.59 6.08
N VAL A 255 -11.48 -8.36 6.06
CA VAL A 255 -10.99 -7.69 7.26
C VAL A 255 -12.14 -7.41 8.23
N ILE A 256 -13.31 -6.99 7.75
CA ILE A 256 -14.51 -6.80 8.57
C ILE A 256 -14.85 -8.10 9.32
N GLU A 257 -14.88 -9.24 8.63
CA GLU A 257 -15.14 -10.54 9.27
C GLU A 257 -14.13 -10.83 10.38
N LYS A 258 -12.83 -10.62 10.13
CA LYS A 258 -11.78 -10.84 11.12
C LYS A 258 -11.90 -9.94 12.33
N LEU A 259 -12.18 -8.65 12.13
CA LEU A 259 -12.34 -7.69 13.21
C LEU A 259 -13.56 -8.03 14.07
N LEU A 260 -14.69 -8.39 13.46
CA LEU A 260 -15.90 -8.82 14.18
C LEU A 260 -15.67 -10.13 14.96
N GLN A 261 -14.94 -11.09 14.40
CA GLN A 261 -14.53 -12.31 15.10
C GLN A 261 -13.66 -12.04 16.33
N GLN A 262 -12.90 -10.94 16.32
CA GLN A 262 -12.10 -10.48 17.47
C GLN A 262 -12.87 -9.53 18.40
N GLY A 263 -14.18 -9.37 18.23
CA GLY A 263 -15.01 -8.57 19.13
C GLY A 263 -15.00 -7.06 18.84
N ALA A 264 -14.70 -6.64 17.61
CA ALA A 264 -14.91 -5.25 17.21
C ALA A 264 -16.38 -4.84 17.39
N ASP A 265 -16.60 -3.67 17.99
CA ASP A 265 -17.95 -3.12 18.17
C ASP A 265 -18.50 -2.57 16.85
N MET A 266 -19.56 -3.20 16.37
CA MET A 266 -20.26 -2.84 15.14
C MET A 266 -21.15 -1.59 15.30
N SER A 267 -21.49 -1.25 16.54
CA SER A 267 -22.25 -0.05 16.89
C SER A 267 -21.37 1.14 17.25
N ALA A 268 -20.05 0.99 17.17
CA ALA A 268 -19.09 2.04 17.45
C ALA A 268 -19.40 3.29 16.62
N LEU A 269 -19.23 4.46 17.25
CA LEU A 269 -19.55 5.75 16.67
C LEU A 269 -18.26 6.54 16.47
N ASP A 270 -18.04 7.05 15.25
CA ASP A 270 -17.01 8.05 15.01
C ASP A 270 -17.44 9.45 15.50
N LYS A 271 -16.61 10.46 15.27
CA LYS A 271 -16.85 11.85 15.71
C LYS A 271 -18.08 12.52 15.07
N LEU A 272 -18.61 11.93 13.99
CA LEU A 272 -19.85 12.32 13.34
C LEU A 272 -21.02 11.44 13.77
N ASN A 273 -20.89 10.70 14.88
CA ASN A 273 -21.79 9.65 15.31
C ASN A 273 -22.12 8.63 14.20
N SER A 274 -21.24 8.49 13.21
CA SER A 274 -21.46 7.56 12.12
C SER A 274 -21.01 6.17 12.55
N THR A 275 -21.80 5.16 12.20
CA THR A 275 -21.43 3.74 12.40
C THR A 275 -20.56 3.25 11.23
N PRO A 276 -19.90 2.08 11.34
CA PRO A 276 -19.22 1.46 10.20
C PRO A 276 -20.13 1.25 8.98
N LEU A 277 -21.43 1.03 9.21
CA LEU A 277 -22.43 0.90 8.15
C LEU A 277 -22.63 2.21 7.38
N HIS A 278 -22.69 3.36 8.05
CA HIS A 278 -22.73 4.67 7.38
C HIS A 278 -21.50 4.83 6.49
N VAL A 279 -20.32 4.49 7.03
CA VAL A 279 -19.05 4.64 6.30
C VAL A 279 -18.99 3.75 5.05
N SER A 280 -19.42 2.48 5.13
CA SER A 280 -19.44 1.59 3.95
C SER A 280 -20.44 2.06 2.89
N VAL A 281 -21.60 2.59 3.30
CA VAL A 281 -22.62 3.13 2.40
C VAL A 281 -22.11 4.39 1.69
N ARG A 282 -21.52 5.34 2.43
CA ARG A 282 -20.93 6.55 1.84
C ARG A 282 -19.80 6.24 0.87
N ALA A 283 -18.96 5.27 1.21
CA ALA A 283 -17.90 4.79 0.33
C ALA A 283 -18.43 3.98 -0.87
N GLY A 284 -19.66 3.47 -0.80
CA GLY A 284 -20.31 2.69 -1.86
C GLY A 284 -19.85 1.23 -1.93
N HIS A 285 -19.30 0.68 -0.86
CA HIS A 285 -18.76 -0.67 -0.83
C HIS A 285 -19.85 -1.70 -0.49
N GLN A 286 -20.54 -2.18 -1.53
CA GLN A 286 -21.68 -3.10 -1.39
C GLN A 286 -21.40 -4.33 -0.53
N SER A 287 -20.30 -5.04 -0.78
CA SER A 287 -19.99 -6.27 -0.05
C SER A 287 -19.74 -6.03 1.44
N CYS A 288 -19.16 -4.87 1.79
CA CYS A 288 -18.98 -4.49 3.19
C CYS A 288 -20.32 -4.13 3.85
N THR A 289 -21.15 -3.34 3.16
CA THR A 289 -22.49 -2.99 3.63
C THR A 289 -23.33 -4.24 3.86
N GLU A 290 -23.36 -5.17 2.90
CA GLU A 290 -24.11 -6.41 3.02
C GLU A 290 -23.62 -7.27 4.19
N LEU A 291 -22.30 -7.43 4.32
CA LEU A 291 -21.72 -8.18 5.43
C LEU A 291 -22.04 -7.56 6.80
N LEU A 292 -21.93 -6.23 6.93
CA LEU A 292 -22.25 -5.54 8.18
C LEU A 292 -23.72 -5.72 8.56
N ILE A 293 -24.64 -5.60 7.59
CA ILE A 293 -26.08 -5.84 7.81
C ILE A 293 -26.33 -7.29 8.23
N GLN A 294 -25.77 -8.26 7.50
CA GLN A 294 -25.89 -9.69 7.82
C GLN A 294 -25.32 -10.04 9.20
N SER A 295 -24.31 -9.29 9.65
CA SER A 295 -23.70 -9.46 10.97
C SER A 295 -24.49 -8.75 12.08
N GLY A 296 -25.59 -8.06 11.76
CA GLY A 296 -26.50 -7.44 12.74
C GLY A 296 -26.34 -5.93 12.90
N ALA A 297 -25.70 -5.22 11.97
CA ALA A 297 -25.62 -3.76 12.03
C ALA A 297 -27.01 -3.14 11.95
N SER A 298 -27.29 -2.17 12.81
CA SER A 298 -28.54 -1.41 12.77
C SER A 298 -28.63 -0.59 11.48
N VAL A 299 -29.57 -0.97 10.62
CA VAL A 299 -29.84 -0.35 9.31
C VAL A 299 -30.39 1.07 9.44
N ASN A 300 -31.02 1.38 10.58
CA ASN A 300 -31.73 2.64 10.84
C ASN A 300 -31.03 3.53 11.87
N SER A 301 -29.77 3.24 12.24
CA SER A 301 -29.00 4.15 13.11
C SER A 301 -28.91 5.54 12.48
N GLN A 302 -28.94 6.57 13.30
CA GLN A 302 -28.81 7.96 12.85
C GLN A 302 -27.47 8.53 13.30
N ASP A 303 -26.82 9.25 12.40
CA ASP A 303 -25.58 9.95 12.68
C ASP A 303 -25.81 11.30 13.38
N LYS A 304 -24.77 12.13 13.45
CA LYS A 304 -24.82 13.41 14.14
C LYS A 304 -25.75 14.42 13.47
N GLU A 305 -26.05 14.29 12.19
CA GLU A 305 -27.02 15.12 11.45
C GLU A 305 -28.42 14.51 11.47
N GLY A 306 -28.60 13.37 12.16
CA GLY A 306 -29.84 12.60 12.13
C GLY A 306 -30.00 11.78 10.86
N ASP A 307 -28.99 11.74 9.99
CA ASP A 307 -29.07 10.99 8.75
C ASP A 307 -28.91 9.51 9.05
N SER A 308 -29.80 8.70 8.47
CA SER A 308 -29.66 7.25 8.41
C SER A 308 -28.79 6.83 7.23
N PRO A 309 -28.30 5.57 7.17
CA PRO A 309 -27.61 5.06 5.99
C PRO A 309 -28.42 5.23 4.69
N LEU A 310 -29.76 5.23 4.77
CA LEU A 310 -30.61 5.47 3.60
C LEU A 310 -30.53 6.94 3.12
N HIS A 311 -30.45 7.91 4.04
CA HIS A 311 -30.22 9.31 3.68
C HIS A 311 -28.89 9.48 2.92
N ASP A 312 -27.81 8.88 3.45
CA ASP A 312 -26.50 8.89 2.81
C ASP A 312 -26.54 8.28 1.39
N ALA A 313 -27.19 7.13 1.25
CA ALA A 313 -27.29 6.43 -0.02
C ALA A 313 -28.04 7.27 -1.07
N VAL A 314 -29.12 7.96 -0.67
CA VAL A 314 -29.88 8.86 -1.55
C VAL A 314 -29.07 10.09 -1.94
N ARG A 315 -28.50 10.79 -0.95
CA ARG A 315 -27.71 12.01 -1.18
C ARG A 315 -26.55 11.77 -2.13
N LEU A 316 -25.91 10.60 -2.02
CA LEU A 316 -24.77 10.20 -2.84
C LEU A 316 -25.17 9.44 -4.11
N ASN A 317 -26.47 9.34 -4.43
CA ASN A 317 -27.01 8.67 -5.61
C ASN A 317 -26.52 7.22 -5.76
N ARG A 318 -26.48 6.46 -4.66
CA ARG A 318 -25.99 5.07 -4.60
C ARG A 318 -27.14 4.08 -4.75
N ILE A 319 -27.66 3.92 -5.96
CA ILE A 319 -28.84 3.09 -6.26
C ILE A 319 -28.72 1.66 -5.70
N GLN A 320 -27.57 1.02 -5.85
CA GLN A 320 -27.35 -0.33 -5.31
C GLN A 320 -27.42 -0.36 -3.77
N MET A 321 -26.96 0.69 -3.10
CA MET A 321 -27.02 0.77 -1.63
C MET A 321 -28.46 1.02 -1.17
N ILE A 322 -29.21 1.86 -1.89
CA ILE A 322 -30.64 2.09 -1.63
C ILE A 322 -31.41 0.76 -1.71
N HIS A 323 -31.22 -0.01 -2.77
CA HIS A 323 -31.84 -1.33 -2.89
C HIS A 323 -31.48 -2.27 -1.73
N LEU A 324 -30.19 -2.35 -1.39
CA LEU A 324 -29.71 -3.22 -0.33
C LEU A 324 -30.30 -2.82 1.03
N LEU A 325 -30.30 -1.53 1.36
CA LEU A 325 -30.83 -1.00 2.61
C LEU A 325 -32.34 -1.22 2.72
N LEU A 326 -33.11 -0.88 1.66
CA LEU A 326 -34.56 -1.09 1.63
C LEU A 326 -34.94 -2.58 1.77
N LYS A 327 -34.20 -3.47 1.10
CA LYS A 327 -34.40 -4.92 1.22
C LYS A 327 -34.21 -5.42 2.66
N ASN A 328 -33.36 -4.75 3.44
CA ASN A 328 -33.05 -5.10 4.82
C ASN A 328 -33.78 -4.23 5.85
N GLY A 329 -34.92 -3.62 5.47
CA GLY A 329 -35.81 -2.94 6.41
C GLY A 329 -35.41 -1.49 6.74
N ALA A 330 -34.66 -0.82 5.85
CA ALA A 330 -34.41 0.60 6.01
C ALA A 330 -35.71 1.41 6.00
N GLU A 331 -35.89 2.25 7.01
CA GLU A 331 -37.06 3.12 7.15
C GLU A 331 -37.02 4.26 6.13
N LYS A 332 -38.10 4.42 5.35
CA LYS A 332 -38.20 5.43 4.30
C LYS A 332 -38.65 6.81 4.79
N GLU A 333 -39.29 6.84 5.95
CA GLU A 333 -39.95 8.03 6.52
C GLU A 333 -39.21 8.57 7.76
N VAL A 334 -38.01 8.03 8.06
CA VAL A 334 -37.18 8.56 9.14
C VAL A 334 -36.70 9.96 8.77
N SER A 335 -36.92 10.94 9.65
CA SER A 335 -36.47 12.32 9.45
C SER A 335 -35.11 12.56 10.08
N ASN A 336 -34.25 13.30 9.38
CA ASN A 336 -33.01 13.83 9.94
C ASN A 336 -33.24 15.10 10.78
N GLN A 337 -32.16 15.76 11.23
CA GLN A 337 -32.27 16.98 12.05
C GLN A 337 -32.87 18.19 11.32
N GLU A 338 -32.86 18.19 9.99
CA GLU A 338 -33.53 19.20 9.18
C GLU A 338 -35.04 18.90 9.01
N GLY A 339 -35.51 17.78 9.55
CA GLY A 339 -36.87 17.28 9.39
C GLY A 339 -37.11 16.59 8.05
N LEU A 340 -36.07 16.39 7.26
CA LEU A 340 -36.16 15.81 5.92
C LEU A 340 -36.07 14.29 5.99
N CYS A 341 -36.94 13.58 5.26
CA CYS A 341 -36.80 12.14 5.03
C CYS A 341 -35.94 11.84 3.78
N PRO A 342 -35.47 10.59 3.57
CA PRO A 342 -34.70 10.24 2.39
C PRO A 342 -35.37 10.59 1.06
N LEU A 343 -36.70 10.51 0.96
CA LEU A 343 -37.43 10.87 -0.27
C LEU A 343 -37.36 12.37 -0.56
N GLU A 344 -37.32 13.22 0.46
CA GLU A 344 -37.26 14.68 0.33
C GLU A 344 -35.86 15.17 -0.10
N LEU A 345 -34.82 14.36 0.10
CA LEU A 345 -33.47 14.63 -0.40
C LEU A 345 -33.32 14.35 -1.92
N VAL A 346 -34.31 13.73 -2.57
CA VAL A 346 -34.22 13.34 -3.98
C VAL A 346 -34.39 14.56 -4.90
N VAL A 347 -33.33 14.89 -5.64
CA VAL A 347 -33.34 15.98 -6.63
C VAL A 347 -34.04 15.58 -7.94
N GLU A 348 -34.49 16.55 -8.74
CA GLU A 348 -35.35 16.33 -9.93
C GLU A 348 -34.82 15.28 -10.93
N TRP A 349 -33.50 15.19 -11.10
CA TRP A 349 -32.85 14.29 -12.07
C TRP A 349 -32.68 12.85 -11.55
N GLN A 350 -32.97 12.58 -10.28
CA GLN A 350 -32.88 11.25 -9.66
C GLN A 350 -34.23 10.50 -9.73
N SER A 351 -34.82 10.46 -10.93
CA SER A 351 -36.14 9.86 -11.16
C SER A 351 -36.22 8.40 -10.73
N GLU A 352 -35.15 7.63 -10.92
CA GLU A 352 -35.07 6.24 -10.47
C GLU A 352 -35.16 6.10 -8.95
N ILE A 353 -34.41 6.90 -8.18
CA ILE A 353 -34.46 6.87 -6.71
C ILE A 353 -35.85 7.26 -6.21
N ARG A 354 -36.46 8.28 -6.83
CA ARG A 354 -37.83 8.69 -6.48
C ARG A 354 -38.82 7.53 -6.63
N VAL A 355 -38.74 6.80 -7.74
CA VAL A 355 -39.59 5.62 -7.97
C VAL A 355 -39.32 4.54 -6.93
N LEU A 356 -38.06 4.24 -6.61
CA LEU A 356 -37.69 3.21 -5.62
C LEU A 356 -38.23 3.51 -4.22
N LEU A 357 -38.12 4.75 -3.78
CA LEU A 357 -38.61 5.15 -2.46
C LEU A 357 -40.14 5.19 -2.40
N GLN A 358 -40.82 5.57 -3.48
CA GLN A 358 -42.29 5.59 -3.55
C GLN A 358 -42.95 4.21 -3.68
N GLN A 359 -42.23 3.16 -4.06
CA GLN A 359 -42.78 1.81 -4.10
C GLN A 359 -43.23 1.38 -2.68
N LYS A 360 -44.50 0.97 -2.55
CA LYS A 360 -44.99 0.38 -1.30
C LYS A 360 -44.15 -0.84 -0.95
N SER A 361 -43.75 -0.96 0.31
CA SER A 361 -43.12 -2.16 0.86
C SER A 361 -43.97 -3.38 0.47
N VAL A 362 -43.39 -4.28 -0.33
CA VAL A 362 -44.04 -5.55 -0.67
C VAL A 362 -44.10 -6.37 0.62
N PRO A 363 -45.28 -6.81 1.06
CA PRO A 363 -45.48 -7.46 2.36
C PRO A 363 -44.74 -8.79 2.49
#